data_AF-A0A564U005-F1
#
_entry.id   AF-A0A564U005-F1
#
_cell.length_a   1.000
_cell.length_b   1.000
_cell.length_c   1.000
_cell.angle_alpha   90.00
_cell.angle_beta   90.00
_cell.angle_gamma   90.00
#
_symmetry.space_group_name_H-M   'P 1'
#
loop_
_entity.id
_entity.type
_entity.pdbx_description
1 polymer ?
#
loop_
_entity_poly.entity_id
_entity_poly.type
_entity_poly.pdbx_seq_one_letter_code
_entity_poly.pdbx_strand_id
1 'polypeptide(L)'
;MDNTKVIEWLNYCDQNNIKPWLWDFKNCYSSELTADNISNFLKYKNGELVNPSTFCITKQVGSNADCDKEALPLYNVLGWQHSERDIIRGETLNSYITTFTQAITNDPNYKEICKKIGVNLNEYLNKQYPILYHNKNYQNFEMIQKNLKGFEAFAKLTHTIGNFTVLPHWMNTGRYNFSKDYWDITMLSLQEWLTDLSPKAWKKFIDTYYLQPYVDNNYQTEVFWETHNYKYIYPKKTEDFSIFLKRVNERIEERGKFIIKQICDKLNKKDFHFYKEIENMDKIKYSNEF
;
A
#
# COMPACT_ATOMS: atom_id res chain seq x y z
N MET A 1 18.07 -12.26 -13.91
CA MET A 1 16.74 -12.90 -13.92
C MET A 1 16.12 -12.59 -15.27
N ASP A 2 15.28 -13.47 -15.80
CA ASP A 2 14.60 -13.23 -17.07
C ASP A 2 13.51 -12.14 -16.89
N ASN A 3 13.64 -11.02 -17.61
CA ASN A 3 12.68 -9.91 -17.55
C ASN A 3 11.36 -10.22 -18.28
N THR A 4 11.25 -11.40 -18.93
CA THR A 4 10.08 -11.83 -19.70
C THR A 4 8.77 -11.69 -18.91
N LYS A 5 8.73 -12.11 -17.64
CA LYS A 5 7.51 -11.99 -16.81
C LYS A 5 7.05 -10.54 -16.62
N VAL A 6 7.98 -9.61 -16.44
CA VAL A 6 7.63 -8.19 -16.29
C VAL A 6 7.10 -7.63 -17.61
N ILE A 7 7.73 -7.98 -18.73
CA ILE A 7 7.30 -7.53 -20.06
C ILE A 7 5.92 -8.12 -20.40
N GLU A 8 5.67 -9.39 -20.12
CA GLU A 8 4.36 -10.04 -20.29
C GLU A 8 3.27 -9.35 -19.47
N TRP A 9 3.56 -9.02 -18.20
CA TRP A 9 2.65 -8.28 -17.35
C TRP A 9 2.38 -6.86 -17.86
N LEU A 10 3.40 -6.12 -18.30
CA LEU A 10 3.21 -4.79 -18.90
C LEU A 10 2.40 -4.85 -20.20
N ASN A 11 2.64 -5.84 -21.07
CA ASN A 11 1.84 -6.09 -22.27
C ASN A 11 0.38 -6.37 -21.92
N TYR A 12 0.14 -7.24 -20.92
CA TYR A 12 -1.20 -7.55 -20.45
C TYR A 12 -1.91 -6.29 -19.94
N CYS A 13 -1.22 -5.47 -19.15
CA CYS A 13 -1.76 -4.20 -18.68
C CYS A 13 -2.15 -3.28 -19.83
N ASP A 14 -1.25 -3.07 -20.80
CA ASP A 14 -1.51 -2.20 -21.94
C ASP A 14 -2.68 -2.67 -22.81
N GLN A 15 -2.72 -3.96 -23.15
CA GLN A 15 -3.77 -4.57 -23.97
C GLN A 15 -5.16 -4.50 -23.31
N ASN A 16 -5.22 -4.49 -21.99
CA ASN A 16 -6.47 -4.42 -21.22
C ASN A 16 -6.77 -3.01 -20.70
N ASN A 17 -6.04 -1.99 -21.16
CA ASN A 17 -6.19 -0.60 -20.71
C ASN A 17 -6.09 -0.44 -19.17
N ILE A 18 -5.21 -1.24 -18.56
CA ILE A 18 -4.90 -1.20 -17.14
C ILE A 18 -3.65 -0.36 -16.96
N LYS A 19 -3.75 0.66 -16.12
CA LYS A 19 -2.59 1.43 -15.66
C LYS A 19 -1.76 0.56 -14.71
N PRO A 20 -0.50 0.20 -15.02
CA PRO A 20 0.26 -0.75 -14.18
C PRO A 20 0.47 -0.26 -12.75
N TRP A 21 0.54 1.06 -12.53
CA TRP A 21 0.63 1.64 -11.18
C TRP A 21 -0.66 1.55 -10.36
N LEU A 22 -1.78 1.23 -11.00
CA LEU A 22 -3.07 0.94 -10.35
C LEU A 22 -3.38 -0.56 -10.34
N TRP A 23 -2.48 -1.41 -10.84
CA TRP A 23 -2.71 -2.85 -10.81
C TRP A 23 -2.57 -3.37 -9.38
N ASP A 24 -3.68 -3.89 -8.88
CA ASP A 24 -3.80 -4.44 -7.55
C ASP A 24 -3.29 -5.88 -7.55
N PHE A 25 -2.22 -6.15 -6.81
CA PHE A 25 -1.59 -7.46 -6.73
C PHE A 25 -2.50 -8.53 -6.10
N LYS A 26 -3.66 -8.16 -5.53
CA LYS A 26 -4.72 -9.14 -5.20
C LYS A 26 -5.20 -9.91 -6.43
N ASN A 27 -5.05 -9.36 -7.64
CA ASN A 27 -5.34 -10.05 -8.91
C ASN A 27 -4.44 -11.27 -9.15
N CYS A 28 -3.32 -11.43 -8.42
CA CYS A 28 -2.58 -12.69 -8.41
C CYS A 28 -3.44 -13.85 -7.86
N TYR A 29 -4.39 -13.59 -6.97
CA TYR A 29 -5.09 -14.62 -6.19
C TYR A 29 -6.57 -14.77 -6.57
N SER A 30 -7.08 -13.90 -7.43
CA SER A 30 -8.43 -13.99 -7.98
C SER A 30 -8.56 -13.12 -9.24
N SER A 31 -9.11 -13.68 -10.31
CA SER A 31 -9.53 -12.92 -11.51
C SER A 31 -10.91 -12.27 -11.35
N GLU A 32 -11.59 -12.47 -10.22
CA GLU A 32 -12.98 -12.08 -9.98
C GLU A 32 -13.10 -10.91 -8.99
N LEU A 33 -12.07 -10.06 -8.89
CA LEU A 33 -12.14 -8.86 -8.07
C LEU A 33 -13.28 -7.97 -8.56
N THR A 34 -14.13 -7.53 -7.64
CA THR A 34 -15.28 -6.68 -7.95
C THR A 34 -14.89 -5.19 -7.97
N ALA A 35 -15.81 -4.30 -8.35
CA ALA A 35 -15.58 -2.86 -8.20
C ALA A 35 -15.50 -2.39 -6.73
N ASP A 36 -15.94 -3.21 -5.78
CA ASP A 36 -15.89 -2.92 -4.35
C ASP A 36 -14.53 -3.29 -3.75
N ASN A 37 -13.61 -2.33 -3.79
CA ASN A 37 -12.23 -2.51 -3.34
C ASN A 37 -12.12 -2.80 -1.85
N ILE A 38 -13.02 -2.26 -1.02
CA ILE A 38 -13.03 -2.52 0.43
C ILE A 38 -13.38 -3.98 0.68
N SER A 39 -14.45 -4.47 0.05
CA SER A 39 -14.84 -5.88 0.12
C SER A 39 -13.73 -6.81 -0.40
N ASN A 40 -13.11 -6.48 -1.55
CA ASN A 40 -11.98 -7.27 -2.08
C ASN A 40 -10.82 -7.34 -1.09
N PHE A 41 -10.49 -6.22 -0.44
CA PHE A 41 -9.43 -6.19 0.59
C PHE A 41 -9.78 -7.04 1.81
N LEU A 42 -11.02 -6.94 2.31
CA LEU A 42 -11.46 -7.73 3.46
C LEU A 42 -11.50 -9.24 3.16
N LYS A 43 -11.93 -9.63 1.95
CA LYS A 43 -11.86 -11.02 1.46
C LYS A 43 -10.42 -11.53 1.39
N TYR A 44 -9.49 -10.71 0.89
CA TYR A 44 -8.06 -11.02 0.92
C TYR A 44 -7.58 -11.26 2.36
N LYS A 45 -7.89 -10.36 3.29
CA LYS A 45 -7.49 -10.53 4.70
C LYS A 45 -8.16 -11.73 5.39
N ASN A 46 -9.34 -12.13 4.93
CA ASN A 46 -10.02 -13.33 5.41
C ASN A 46 -9.52 -14.62 4.72
N GLY A 47 -8.60 -14.53 3.76
CA GLY A 47 -8.03 -15.68 3.07
C GLY A 47 -8.96 -16.33 2.04
N GLU A 48 -9.92 -15.57 1.49
CA GLU A 48 -10.91 -16.08 0.54
C GLU A 48 -10.43 -16.07 -0.93
N LEU A 49 -9.34 -15.36 -1.23
CA LEU A 49 -8.80 -15.32 -2.59
C LEU A 49 -7.94 -16.56 -2.85
N VAL A 50 -8.53 -17.55 -3.52
CA VAL A 50 -7.93 -18.89 -3.71
C VAL A 50 -7.83 -19.34 -5.17
N ASN A 51 -8.09 -18.45 -6.12
CA ASN A 51 -8.11 -18.74 -7.56
C ASN A 51 -6.94 -18.01 -8.25
N PRO A 52 -5.73 -18.57 -8.21
CA PRO A 52 -4.54 -17.86 -8.66
C PRO A 52 -4.57 -17.61 -10.17
N SER A 53 -4.15 -16.41 -10.58
CA SER A 53 -3.96 -16.06 -12.00
C SER A 53 -2.57 -16.47 -12.49
N THR A 54 -2.32 -16.30 -13.79
CA THR A 54 -1.01 -16.55 -14.42
C THR A 54 0.11 -15.67 -13.85
N PHE A 55 -0.24 -14.58 -13.16
CA PHE A 55 0.72 -13.66 -12.54
C PHE A 55 1.03 -14.01 -11.08
N CYS A 56 0.42 -15.05 -10.50
CA CYS A 56 0.82 -15.58 -9.19
C CYS A 56 2.15 -16.33 -9.30
N ILE A 57 3.24 -15.69 -8.89
CA ILE A 57 4.57 -16.25 -8.89
C ILE A 57 4.88 -17.02 -7.60
N THR A 58 4.31 -16.62 -6.46
CA THR A 58 4.56 -17.27 -5.17
C THR A 58 3.89 -18.64 -5.07
N LYS A 59 2.83 -18.85 -5.86
CA LYS A 59 1.92 -20.00 -5.79
C LYS A 59 1.22 -20.15 -4.43
N GLN A 60 1.29 -19.13 -3.57
CA GLN A 60 0.60 -19.10 -2.29
C GLN A 60 -0.75 -18.41 -2.47
N VAL A 61 -1.78 -18.89 -1.77
CA VAL A 61 -3.14 -18.35 -1.88
C VAL A 61 -3.82 -18.34 -0.52
N GLY A 62 -5.01 -17.73 -0.44
CA GLY A 62 -5.81 -17.65 0.79
C GLY A 62 -5.05 -16.97 1.93
N SER A 63 -4.97 -17.61 3.09
CA SER A 63 -4.25 -17.05 4.25
C SER A 63 -2.74 -16.90 4.06
N ASN A 64 -2.17 -17.60 3.06
CA ASN A 64 -0.75 -17.54 2.74
C ASN A 64 -0.47 -16.56 1.58
N ALA A 65 -1.50 -15.94 1.00
CA ALA A 65 -1.31 -14.95 -0.06
C ALA A 65 -0.50 -13.74 0.47
N ASP A 66 0.50 -13.31 -0.28
CA ASP A 66 1.41 -12.22 0.11
C ASP A 66 1.70 -11.29 -1.08
N CYS A 67 0.89 -10.22 -1.22
CA CYS A 67 0.88 -9.36 -2.40
C CYS A 67 2.24 -8.69 -2.70
N ASP A 68 2.99 -8.27 -1.68
CA ASP A 68 4.26 -7.57 -1.91
C ASP A 68 5.39 -8.51 -2.36
N LYS A 69 5.25 -9.82 -2.15
CA LYS A 69 6.21 -10.81 -2.66
C LYS A 69 6.01 -11.12 -4.14
N GLU A 70 4.78 -10.99 -4.63
CA GLU A 70 4.45 -11.14 -6.04
C GLU A 70 5.14 -10.08 -6.93
N ALA A 71 5.53 -8.95 -6.35
CA ALA A 71 6.25 -7.87 -7.03
C ALA A 71 7.77 -8.11 -7.19
N LEU A 72 8.31 -9.26 -6.75
CA LEU A 72 9.74 -9.58 -6.86
C LEU A 72 10.34 -9.35 -8.26
N PRO A 73 9.69 -9.71 -9.38
CA PRO A 73 10.25 -9.45 -10.70
C PRO A 73 10.46 -7.95 -10.97
N LEU A 74 9.59 -7.09 -10.44
CA LEU A 74 9.73 -5.63 -10.55
C LEU A 74 10.91 -5.14 -9.71
N TYR A 75 11.08 -5.66 -8.49
CA TYR A 75 12.24 -5.35 -7.65
C TYR A 75 13.56 -5.77 -8.30
N ASN A 76 13.57 -6.86 -9.06
CA ASN A 76 14.75 -7.31 -9.79
C ASN A 76 15.17 -6.30 -10.87
N VAL A 77 14.20 -5.80 -11.66
CA VAL A 77 14.46 -4.76 -12.67
C VAL A 77 15.00 -3.48 -12.02
N LEU A 78 14.46 -3.10 -10.86
CA LEU A 78 14.90 -1.93 -10.12
C LEU A 78 16.26 -2.11 -9.42
N GLY A 79 16.71 -3.35 -9.23
CA GLY A 79 17.91 -3.67 -8.44
C GLY A 79 17.70 -3.59 -6.93
N TRP A 80 16.45 -3.69 -6.46
CA TRP A 80 16.08 -3.62 -5.04
C TRP A 80 16.17 -4.97 -4.33
N GLN A 81 15.80 -6.04 -5.02
CA GLN A 81 15.84 -7.41 -4.52
C GLN A 81 16.08 -8.36 -5.70
N HIS A 82 16.99 -9.33 -5.54
CA HIS A 82 17.37 -10.26 -6.60
C HIS A 82 16.73 -11.64 -6.45
N SER A 83 16.48 -12.08 -5.22
CA SER A 83 15.88 -13.39 -4.95
C SER A 83 15.00 -13.39 -3.69
N GLU A 84 14.11 -14.39 -3.58
CA GLU A 84 13.30 -14.64 -2.37
C GLU A 84 14.14 -14.98 -1.13
N ARG A 85 15.39 -15.42 -1.34
CA ARG A 85 16.33 -15.77 -0.27
C ARG A 85 17.09 -14.56 0.28
N ASP A 86 16.97 -13.40 -0.37
CA ASP A 86 17.64 -12.20 0.07
C ASP A 86 17.11 -11.78 1.44
N ILE A 87 18.00 -11.15 2.23
CA ILE A 87 17.62 -10.61 3.54
C ILE A 87 16.63 -9.46 3.39
N ILE A 88 16.77 -8.68 2.32
CA ILE A 88 15.89 -7.61 1.90
C ILE A 88 14.71 -8.24 1.16
N ARG A 89 13.48 -7.91 1.58
CA ARG A 89 12.25 -8.47 1.02
C ARG A 89 11.23 -7.37 0.76
N GLY A 90 10.35 -7.61 -0.20
CA GLY A 90 9.13 -6.80 -0.41
C GLY A 90 8.38 -6.57 0.90
N GLU A 91 7.85 -5.38 1.08
CA GLU A 91 7.05 -4.98 2.23
C GLU A 91 6.01 -3.94 1.83
N THR A 92 4.85 -3.98 2.49
CA THR A 92 3.81 -2.96 2.33
C THR A 92 4.07 -1.76 3.28
N LEU A 93 4.19 -0.57 2.71
CA LEU A 93 4.52 0.68 3.40
C LEU A 93 3.44 1.05 4.42
N ASN A 94 2.22 1.29 3.93
CA ASN A 94 1.09 1.73 4.73
C ASN A 94 0.00 0.66 4.79
N SER A 95 -0.42 0.31 6.01
CA SER A 95 -1.47 -0.70 6.21
C SER A 95 -2.87 -0.11 6.11
N TYR A 96 -3.65 -0.58 5.14
CA TYR A 96 -5.09 -0.28 5.09
C TYR A 96 -5.81 -0.75 6.35
N ILE A 97 -5.54 -1.98 6.79
CA ILE A 97 -6.35 -2.62 7.82
C ILE A 97 -6.19 -1.93 9.18
N THR A 98 -5.01 -1.38 9.46
CA THR A 98 -4.79 -0.58 10.68
C THR A 98 -5.76 0.59 10.72
N THR A 99 -5.74 1.46 9.71
CA THR A 99 -6.58 2.67 9.66
C THR A 99 -8.07 2.32 9.55
N PHE A 100 -8.43 1.33 8.74
CA PHE A 100 -9.82 0.88 8.59
C PHE A 100 -10.40 0.36 9.92
N THR A 101 -9.62 -0.43 10.65
CA THR A 101 -10.04 -0.94 11.98
C THR A 101 -10.24 0.23 12.95
N GLN A 102 -9.33 1.22 12.97
CA GLN A 102 -9.49 2.40 13.81
C GLN A 102 -10.76 3.19 13.48
N ALA A 103 -11.09 3.35 12.20
CA ALA A 103 -12.33 4.02 11.79
C ALA A 103 -13.59 3.30 12.28
N ILE A 104 -13.57 1.96 12.29
CA ILE A 104 -14.66 1.15 12.83
C ILE A 104 -14.72 1.24 14.36
N THR A 105 -13.61 0.98 15.05
CA THR A 105 -13.61 0.82 16.52
C THR A 105 -13.74 2.13 17.27
N ASN A 106 -13.36 3.25 16.66
CA ASN A 106 -13.48 4.58 17.26
C ASN A 106 -14.81 5.26 16.88
N ASP A 107 -15.70 4.57 16.15
CA ASP A 107 -17.03 5.09 15.86
C ASP A 107 -17.83 5.32 17.15
N PRO A 108 -18.48 6.49 17.34
CA PRO A 108 -19.27 6.78 18.54
C PRO A 108 -20.35 5.74 18.83
N ASN A 109 -20.91 5.13 17.78
CA ASN A 109 -21.98 4.15 17.85
C ASN A 109 -21.49 2.70 17.63
N TYR A 110 -20.18 2.45 17.70
CA TYR A 110 -19.54 1.17 17.41
C TYR A 110 -20.28 -0.04 17.99
N LYS A 111 -20.63 0.01 19.28
CA LYS A 111 -21.31 -1.11 19.98
C LYS A 111 -22.72 -1.37 19.46
N GLU A 112 -23.49 -0.31 19.19
CA GLU A 112 -24.86 -0.41 18.69
C GLU A 112 -24.87 -0.96 17.26
N ILE A 113 -23.99 -0.42 16.40
CA ILE A 113 -23.82 -0.87 15.03
C ILE A 113 -23.41 -2.35 15.02
N CYS A 114 -22.39 -2.74 15.80
CA CYS A 114 -21.94 -4.13 15.89
C CYS A 114 -23.06 -5.08 16.28
N LYS A 115 -23.86 -4.74 17.30
CA LYS A 115 -25.02 -5.53 17.71
C LYS A 115 -26.05 -5.66 16.58
N LYS A 116 -26.30 -4.58 15.84
CA LYS A 116 -27.27 -4.55 14.74
C LYS A 116 -26.83 -5.42 13.55
N ILE A 117 -25.55 -5.40 13.19
CA ILE A 117 -25.00 -6.16 12.06
C ILE A 117 -24.56 -7.58 12.44
N GLY A 118 -24.58 -7.93 13.73
CA GLY A 118 -24.23 -9.26 14.24
C GLY A 118 -22.74 -9.49 14.52
N VAL A 119 -21.92 -8.43 14.63
CA VAL A 119 -20.53 -8.55 15.08
C VAL A 119 -20.48 -8.85 16.58
N ASN A 120 -19.78 -9.93 16.95
CA ASN A 120 -19.51 -10.31 18.33
C ASN A 120 -18.38 -9.43 18.91
N LEU A 121 -18.74 -8.58 19.88
CA LEU A 121 -17.80 -7.67 20.56
C LEU A 121 -16.75 -8.40 21.43
N ASN A 122 -16.95 -9.69 21.74
CA ASN A 122 -15.99 -10.51 22.49
C ASN A 122 -14.99 -11.22 21.58
N GLU A 123 -15.12 -11.06 20.26
CA GLU A 123 -14.22 -11.65 19.27
C GLU A 123 -13.45 -10.57 18.52
N TYR A 124 -12.25 -10.93 18.06
CA TYR A 124 -11.46 -10.03 17.23
C TYR A 124 -12.16 -9.75 15.89
N LEU A 125 -12.13 -8.49 15.47
CA LEU A 125 -12.76 -8.05 14.22
C LEU A 125 -12.18 -8.78 12.99
N ASN A 126 -10.90 -9.17 13.04
CA ASN A 126 -10.24 -9.88 11.94
C ASN A 126 -10.77 -11.29 11.69
N LYS A 127 -11.50 -11.88 12.63
CA LYS A 127 -12.21 -13.16 12.44
C LYS A 127 -13.62 -12.96 11.88
N GLN A 128 -14.07 -11.72 11.75
CA GLN A 128 -15.45 -11.34 11.47
C GLN A 128 -15.58 -10.42 10.26
N TYR A 129 -14.53 -10.33 9.42
CA TYR A 129 -14.57 -9.57 8.17
C TYR A 129 -15.73 -9.96 7.24
N PRO A 130 -16.18 -11.22 7.15
CA PRO A 130 -17.38 -11.58 6.39
C PRO A 130 -18.62 -10.78 6.76
N ILE A 131 -18.80 -10.49 8.06
CA ILE A 131 -19.93 -9.70 8.53
C ILE A 131 -19.82 -8.25 8.05
N LEU A 132 -18.61 -7.71 7.97
CA LEU A 132 -18.38 -6.32 7.53
C LEU A 132 -18.59 -6.12 6.04
N TYR A 133 -18.10 -7.01 5.18
CA TYR A 133 -18.29 -6.85 3.74
C TYR A 133 -19.65 -7.36 3.25
N HIS A 134 -20.34 -8.23 4.01
CA HIS A 134 -21.70 -8.62 3.69
C HIS A 134 -22.62 -7.39 3.66
N ASN A 135 -23.36 -7.22 2.56
CA ASN A 135 -24.20 -6.04 2.29
C ASN A 135 -23.50 -4.69 2.55
N LYS A 136 -22.16 -4.65 2.43
CA LYS A 136 -21.34 -3.47 2.73
C LYS A 136 -21.60 -2.90 4.13
N ASN A 137 -21.79 -3.78 5.13
CA ASN A 137 -22.03 -3.39 6.52
C ASN A 137 -20.98 -2.45 7.10
N TYR A 138 -19.75 -2.43 6.56
CA TYR A 138 -18.73 -1.45 6.90
C TYR A 138 -19.17 0.01 6.66
N GLN A 139 -20.16 0.27 5.81
CA GLN A 139 -20.70 1.61 5.58
C GLN A 139 -21.65 2.09 6.69
N ASN A 140 -22.04 1.22 7.62
CA ASN A 140 -22.85 1.62 8.78
C ASN A 140 -22.06 2.45 9.80
N PHE A 141 -20.72 2.48 9.71
CA PHE A 141 -19.85 3.29 10.56
C PHE A 141 -19.68 4.68 9.98
N GLU A 142 -19.97 5.71 10.77
CA GLU A 142 -19.95 7.12 10.43
C GLU A 142 -18.58 7.56 9.89
N MET A 143 -17.49 7.11 10.53
CA MET A 143 -16.13 7.46 10.09
C MET A 143 -15.81 6.91 8.69
N ILE A 144 -16.29 5.70 8.38
CA ILE A 144 -16.16 5.11 7.05
C ILE A 144 -17.04 5.86 6.06
N GLN A 145 -18.30 6.13 6.40
CA GLN A 145 -19.24 6.81 5.51
C GLN A 145 -18.74 8.21 5.11
N LYS A 146 -18.27 9.00 6.08
CA LYS A 146 -17.75 10.36 5.86
C LYS A 146 -16.49 10.38 4.98
N ASN A 147 -15.72 9.29 4.97
CA ASN A 147 -14.46 9.18 4.24
C ASN A 147 -14.47 8.07 3.18
N LEU A 148 -15.66 7.65 2.70
CA LEU A 148 -15.84 6.42 1.93
C LEU A 148 -14.95 6.39 0.69
N LYS A 149 -14.93 7.47 -0.09
CA LYS A 149 -14.09 7.57 -1.30
C LYS A 149 -12.60 7.43 -1.00
N GLY A 150 -12.14 7.99 0.12
CA GLY A 150 -10.75 7.87 0.56
C GLY A 150 -10.39 6.44 0.93
N PHE A 151 -11.28 5.74 1.63
CA PHE A 151 -11.11 4.32 1.94
C PHE A 151 -11.19 3.42 0.71
N GLU A 152 -12.11 3.69 -0.23
CA GLU A 152 -12.20 2.94 -1.48
C GLU A 152 -10.92 3.08 -2.31
N ALA A 153 -10.39 4.29 -2.42
CA ALA A 153 -9.10 4.55 -3.07
C ALA A 153 -7.94 3.84 -2.34
N PHE A 154 -7.90 3.89 -1.02
CA PHE A 154 -6.80 3.29 -0.27
C PHE A 154 -6.84 1.75 -0.30
N ALA A 155 -8.03 1.14 -0.29
CA ALA A 155 -8.19 -0.29 -0.45
C ALA A 155 -7.71 -0.77 -1.83
N LYS A 156 -7.98 0.02 -2.87
CA LYS A 156 -7.50 -0.21 -4.25
C LYS A 156 -5.98 -0.07 -4.36
N LEU A 157 -5.42 0.95 -3.73
CA LEU A 157 -3.99 1.30 -3.84
C LEU A 157 -3.09 0.51 -2.89
N THR A 158 -3.63 -0.13 -1.85
CA THR A 158 -2.83 -0.73 -0.79
C THR A 158 -1.88 -1.84 -1.24
N HIS A 159 -2.29 -2.64 -2.23
CA HIS A 159 -1.43 -3.69 -2.80
C HIS A 159 -1.03 -3.33 -4.23
N THR A 160 -0.76 -2.07 -4.52
CA THR A 160 -0.11 -1.67 -5.78
C THR A 160 1.38 -1.40 -5.54
N ILE A 161 2.16 -1.38 -6.61
CA ILE A 161 3.62 -1.18 -6.53
C ILE A 161 4.02 0.13 -5.82
N GLY A 162 3.15 1.16 -5.87
CA GLY A 162 3.38 2.44 -5.20
C GLY A 162 3.38 2.36 -3.67
N ASN A 163 2.68 1.38 -3.09
CA ASN A 163 2.66 1.14 -1.64
C ASN A 163 3.66 0.06 -1.20
N PHE A 164 4.49 -0.46 -2.12
CA PHE A 164 5.49 -1.48 -1.81
C PHE A 164 6.90 -0.92 -1.74
N THR A 165 7.72 -1.43 -0.83
CA THR A 165 9.15 -1.17 -0.75
C THR A 165 9.89 -2.46 -0.50
N VAL A 166 11.21 -2.39 -0.28
CA VAL A 166 11.97 -3.50 0.26
C VAL A 166 12.69 -3.11 1.54
N LEU A 167 12.73 -4.02 2.52
CA LEU A 167 13.45 -3.85 3.79
C LEU A 167 14.06 -5.17 4.24
N PRO A 168 15.11 -5.15 5.08
CA PRO A 168 15.54 -6.35 5.79
C PRO A 168 14.37 -6.98 6.57
N HIS A 169 14.10 -8.27 6.34
CA HIS A 169 12.88 -8.93 6.85
C HIS A 169 12.69 -8.80 8.37
N TRP A 170 13.79 -8.78 9.14
CA TRP A 170 13.76 -8.65 10.59
C TRP A 170 13.31 -7.26 11.06
N MET A 171 13.44 -6.23 10.22
CA MET A 171 12.96 -4.88 10.54
C MET A 171 11.44 -4.80 10.50
N ASN A 172 10.76 -5.65 9.72
CA ASN A 172 9.32 -5.56 9.54
C ASN A 172 8.55 -5.80 10.85
N THR A 173 8.90 -6.86 11.60
CA THR A 173 8.26 -7.16 12.89
C THR A 173 8.50 -6.05 13.92
N GLY A 174 9.71 -5.47 13.93
CA GLY A 174 10.04 -4.36 14.83
C GLY A 174 9.26 -3.08 14.48
N ARG A 175 9.11 -2.80 13.19
CA ARG A 175 8.43 -1.61 12.66
C ARG A 175 6.98 -1.52 13.12
N TYR A 176 6.21 -2.60 12.99
CA TYR A 176 4.80 -2.62 13.37
C TYR A 176 4.57 -2.14 14.81
N ASN A 177 5.48 -2.48 15.74
CA ASN A 177 5.27 -2.20 17.15
C ASN A 177 5.20 -0.70 17.47
N PHE A 178 6.07 0.11 16.86
CA PHE A 178 6.14 1.55 17.13
C PHE A 178 5.39 2.39 16.08
N SER A 179 5.26 1.92 14.84
CA SER A 179 4.63 2.70 13.77
C SER A 179 3.21 2.25 13.46
N LYS A 180 2.81 1.03 13.84
CA LYS A 180 1.52 0.42 13.45
C LYS A 180 1.29 0.43 11.93
N ASP A 181 2.38 0.36 11.18
CA ASP A 181 2.42 0.44 9.72
C ASP A 181 1.93 1.79 9.15
N TYR A 182 2.10 2.88 9.91
CA TYR A 182 2.12 4.23 9.36
C TYR A 182 3.55 4.52 8.85
N TRP A 183 3.69 4.69 7.54
CA TRP A 183 5.03 4.74 6.93
C TRP A 183 5.80 6.00 7.31
N ASP A 184 5.14 7.14 7.46
CA ASP A 184 5.74 8.38 7.93
C ASP A 184 6.36 8.26 9.34
N ILE A 185 5.72 7.52 10.26
CA ILE A 185 6.32 7.23 11.58
C ILE A 185 7.55 6.34 11.46
N THR A 186 7.53 5.40 10.51
CA THR A 186 8.72 4.59 10.18
C THR A 186 9.82 5.47 9.60
N MET A 187 9.47 6.41 8.73
CA MET A 187 10.39 7.35 8.09
C MET A 187 11.04 8.30 9.09
N LEU A 188 10.32 8.77 10.12
CA LEU A 188 10.92 9.54 11.22
C LEU A 188 12.05 8.75 11.90
N SER A 189 11.80 7.47 12.20
CA SER A 189 12.78 6.60 12.87
C SER A 189 13.99 6.31 11.97
N LEU A 190 13.75 6.05 10.68
CA LEU A 190 14.82 5.84 9.71
C LEU A 190 15.61 7.12 9.42
N GLN A 191 14.95 8.27 9.41
CA GLN A 191 15.59 9.56 9.21
C GLN A 191 16.56 9.86 10.35
N GLU A 192 16.13 9.70 11.60
CA GLU A 192 16.97 9.86 12.80
C GLU A 192 18.20 8.94 12.69
N TRP A 193 17.98 7.63 12.52
CA TRP A 193 19.06 6.65 12.47
C TRP A 193 20.03 6.86 11.30
N LEU A 194 19.52 7.06 10.08
CA LEU A 194 20.36 7.20 8.90
C LEU A 194 21.07 8.55 8.83
N THR A 195 20.47 9.62 9.36
CA THR A 195 21.13 10.94 9.43
C THR A 195 22.31 10.90 10.40
N ASP A 196 22.17 10.22 11.55
CA ASP A 196 23.25 10.03 12.51
C ASP A 196 24.40 9.21 11.94
N LEU A 197 24.11 8.22 11.09
CA LEU A 197 25.15 7.49 10.34
C LEU A 197 25.81 8.36 9.28
N SER A 198 25.00 9.04 8.46
CA SER A 198 25.46 10.05 7.49
C SER A 198 24.26 10.77 6.86
N PRO A 199 24.26 12.11 6.77
CA PRO A 199 23.22 12.84 6.03
C PRO A 199 23.06 12.40 4.57
N LYS A 200 24.12 11.85 3.96
CA LYS A 200 24.06 11.27 2.60
C LYS A 200 23.34 9.92 2.56
N ALA A 201 23.38 9.14 3.63
CA ALA A 201 22.72 7.84 3.70
C ALA A 201 21.20 7.99 3.66
N TRP A 202 20.66 8.97 4.38
CA TRP A 202 19.23 9.29 4.34
C TRP A 202 18.76 9.68 2.93
N LYS A 203 19.42 10.65 2.29
CA LYS A 203 19.08 11.06 0.93
C LYS A 203 19.16 9.90 -0.06
N LYS A 204 20.25 9.11 0.02
CA LYS A 204 20.41 7.91 -0.81
C LYS A 204 19.30 6.89 -0.58
N PHE A 205 18.86 6.68 0.66
CA PHE A 205 17.72 5.79 0.97
C PHE A 205 16.43 6.28 0.29
N ILE A 206 16.13 7.57 0.40
CA ILE A 206 14.98 8.20 -0.26
C ILE A 206 15.05 8.02 -1.78
N ASP A 207 16.19 8.33 -2.38
CA ASP A 207 16.39 8.27 -3.83
C ASP A 207 16.35 6.84 -4.37
N THR A 208 16.93 5.89 -3.64
CA THR A 208 16.98 4.48 -4.04
C THR A 208 15.58 3.88 -4.13
N TYR A 209 14.71 4.20 -3.16
CA TYR A 209 13.39 3.59 -3.04
C TYR A 209 12.23 4.50 -3.46
N TYR A 210 12.55 5.63 -4.09
CA TYR A 210 11.61 6.63 -4.59
C TYR A 210 10.62 7.11 -3.52
N LEU A 211 11.12 7.50 -2.35
CA LEU A 211 10.33 7.88 -1.17
C LEU A 211 10.11 9.39 -1.03
N GLN A 212 10.40 10.17 -2.07
CA GLN A 212 10.19 11.62 -2.13
C GLN A 212 8.77 12.04 -1.73
N PRO A 213 7.69 11.30 -2.07
CA PRO A 213 6.35 11.68 -1.64
C PRO A 213 6.16 11.74 -0.12
N TYR A 214 7.08 11.19 0.67
CA TYR A 214 7.04 11.16 2.13
C TYR A 214 7.99 12.15 2.81
N VAL A 215 8.76 12.93 2.04
CA VAL A 215 9.67 13.96 2.55
C VAL A 215 9.51 15.27 1.80
N ASP A 216 9.81 16.39 2.44
CA ASP A 216 9.84 17.69 1.76
C ASP A 216 11.08 17.84 0.86
N ASN A 217 11.17 18.95 0.13
CA ASN A 217 12.33 19.29 -0.71
C ASN A 217 13.67 19.36 0.06
N ASN A 218 13.64 19.46 1.40
CA ASN A 218 14.82 19.42 2.28
C ASN A 218 15.10 18.02 2.82
N TYR A 219 14.41 17.00 2.32
CA TYR A 219 14.44 15.62 2.79
C TYR A 219 14.00 15.47 4.24
N GLN A 220 13.12 16.34 4.75
CA GLN A 220 12.51 16.18 6.07
C GLN A 220 11.25 15.34 5.95
N THR A 221 11.11 14.31 6.78
CA THR A 221 9.91 13.48 6.81
C THR A 221 8.68 14.31 7.13
N GLU A 222 7.63 14.20 6.31
CA GLU A 222 6.36 14.85 6.57
C GLU A 222 5.33 13.86 7.11
N VAL A 223 4.97 14.06 8.38
CA VAL A 223 3.89 13.31 9.03
C VAL A 223 2.55 13.54 8.35
N PHE A 224 1.69 12.52 8.33
CA PHE A 224 0.43 12.56 7.61
C PHE A 224 -0.55 13.59 8.18
N TRP A 225 -0.60 13.83 9.49
CA TRP A 225 -1.40 14.89 10.09
C TRP A 225 -0.68 15.51 11.29
N GLU A 226 -1.06 16.72 11.69
CA GLU A 226 -0.32 17.56 12.64
C GLU A 226 -0.01 16.89 13.98
N THR A 227 -0.96 16.13 14.52
CA THR A 227 -0.80 15.47 15.83
C THR A 227 -0.17 14.07 15.72
N HIS A 228 0.16 13.60 14.52
CA HIS A 228 0.68 12.26 14.30
C HIS A 228 2.15 12.16 14.71
N ASN A 229 2.44 11.26 15.66
CA ASN A 229 3.79 10.99 16.15
C ASN A 229 3.82 9.65 16.92
N TYR A 230 4.99 9.29 17.46
CA TYR A 230 5.20 8.08 18.25
C TYR A 230 4.25 7.92 19.47
N LYS A 231 3.72 9.02 20.02
CA LYS A 231 2.78 8.99 21.15
C LYS A 231 1.31 8.95 20.69
N TYR A 232 1.01 9.60 19.58
CA TYR A 232 -0.34 9.71 19.01
C TYR A 232 -0.37 9.13 17.59
N ILE A 233 -0.32 7.80 17.54
CA ILE A 233 -0.18 7.05 16.29
C ILE A 233 -1.52 6.96 15.53
N TYR A 234 -2.64 6.75 16.21
CA TYR A 234 -3.91 6.51 15.52
C TYR A 234 -4.68 7.82 15.23
N PRO A 235 -5.32 7.92 14.06
CA PRO A 235 -6.29 8.99 13.79
C PRO A 235 -7.46 8.88 14.77
N LYS A 236 -7.92 10.01 15.32
CA LYS A 236 -8.96 10.03 16.37
C LYS A 236 -10.27 10.65 15.94
N LYS A 237 -10.22 11.61 15.01
CA LYS A 237 -11.39 12.37 14.54
C LYS A 237 -11.49 12.32 13.03
N THR A 238 -12.68 12.64 12.51
CA THR A 238 -12.99 12.61 11.07
C THR A 238 -11.93 13.32 10.23
N GLU A 239 -11.44 14.46 10.70
CA GLU A 239 -10.46 15.29 9.99
C GLU A 239 -9.12 14.57 9.85
N ASP A 240 -8.65 13.85 10.88
CA ASP A 240 -7.41 13.08 10.82
C ASP A 240 -7.51 11.98 9.76
N PHE A 241 -8.64 11.27 9.71
CA PHE A 241 -8.91 10.26 8.68
C PHE A 241 -8.92 10.87 7.28
N SER A 242 -9.61 11.99 7.09
CA SER A 242 -9.69 12.67 5.80
C SER A 242 -8.31 13.10 5.30
N ILE A 243 -7.52 13.74 6.17
CA ILE A 243 -6.16 14.19 5.86
C ILE A 243 -5.26 12.99 5.53
N PHE A 244 -5.28 11.94 6.37
CA PHE A 244 -4.49 10.73 6.15
C PHE A 244 -4.86 10.07 4.81
N LEU A 245 -6.14 9.83 4.56
CA LEU A 245 -6.61 9.13 3.36
C LEU A 245 -6.30 9.93 2.10
N LYS A 246 -6.43 11.26 2.13
CA LYS A 246 -6.01 12.10 1.00
C LYS A 246 -4.52 11.89 0.71
N ARG A 247 -3.67 12.14 1.71
CA ARG A 247 -2.20 12.11 1.55
C ARG A 247 -1.68 10.72 1.20
N VAL A 248 -2.14 9.67 1.86
CA VAL A 248 -1.65 8.30 1.60
C VAL A 248 -1.96 7.86 0.17
N ASN A 249 -3.17 8.18 -0.34
CA ASN A 249 -3.56 7.84 -1.70
C ASN A 249 -2.74 8.61 -2.74
N GLU A 250 -2.59 9.92 -2.56
CA GLU A 250 -1.77 10.76 -3.45
C GLU A 250 -0.32 10.29 -3.51
N ARG A 251 0.28 9.98 -2.35
CA ARG A 251 1.68 9.51 -2.26
C ARG A 251 1.87 8.13 -2.91
N ILE A 252 0.94 7.20 -2.68
CA ILE A 252 1.01 5.86 -3.29
C ILE A 252 0.88 5.95 -4.81
N GLU A 253 -0.08 6.74 -5.32
CA GLU A 253 -0.31 6.83 -6.77
C GLU A 253 0.87 7.50 -7.48
N GLU A 254 1.37 8.62 -6.95
CA GLU A 254 2.56 9.31 -7.47
C GLU A 254 3.77 8.38 -7.52
N ARG A 255 4.05 7.69 -6.41
CA ARG A 255 5.17 6.75 -6.32
C ARG A 255 5.01 5.58 -7.28
N GLY A 256 3.80 5.05 -7.42
CA GLY A 256 3.48 3.97 -8.35
C GLY A 256 3.76 4.38 -9.81
N LYS A 257 3.31 5.57 -10.23
CA LYS A 257 3.58 6.10 -11.58
C LYS A 257 5.07 6.19 -11.85
N PHE A 258 5.82 6.77 -10.91
CA PHE A 258 7.26 6.93 -11.07
C PHE A 258 7.98 5.58 -11.14
N ILE A 259 7.64 4.61 -10.28
CA ILE A 259 8.23 3.26 -10.32
C ILE A 259 8.01 2.61 -11.68
N ILE A 260 6.78 2.65 -12.21
CA ILE A 260 6.47 2.04 -13.51
C ILE A 260 7.24 2.73 -14.63
N LYS A 261 7.40 4.06 -14.59
CA LYS A 261 8.24 4.78 -15.55
C LYS A 261 9.68 4.25 -15.50
N GLN A 262 10.27 4.16 -14.31
CA GLN A 262 11.66 3.70 -14.14
C GLN A 262 11.85 2.25 -14.63
N ILE A 263 10.86 1.38 -14.40
CA ILE A 263 10.86 0.01 -14.93
C ILE A 263 10.83 0.01 -16.46
N CYS A 264 9.92 0.76 -17.07
CA CYS A 264 9.81 0.87 -18.53
C CYS A 264 11.08 1.44 -19.16
N ASP A 265 11.66 2.47 -18.55
CA ASP A 265 12.92 3.09 -18.97
C ASP A 265 14.08 2.10 -18.94
N LYS A 266 14.23 1.35 -17.83
CA LYS A 266 15.28 0.32 -17.68
C LYS A 266 15.13 -0.85 -18.65
N LEU A 267 13.89 -1.20 -19.01
CA LEU A 267 13.59 -2.26 -19.98
C LEU A 267 13.59 -1.78 -21.45
N ASN A 268 13.75 -0.47 -21.68
CA ASN A 268 13.56 0.17 -22.98
C ASN A 268 12.21 -0.19 -23.63
N LYS A 269 11.12 -0.12 -22.84
CA LYS A 269 9.74 -0.41 -23.25
C LYS A 269 8.85 0.82 -23.09
N LYS A 270 8.93 1.74 -24.05
CA LYS A 270 8.27 3.07 -23.98
C LYS A 270 7.08 3.23 -24.94
N ASP A 271 6.76 2.17 -25.68
CA ASP A 271 5.75 2.18 -26.74
C ASP A 271 4.34 1.85 -26.23
N PHE A 272 4.17 1.63 -24.92
CA PHE A 272 2.87 1.37 -24.30
C PHE A 272 1.99 2.62 -24.29
N HIS A 273 0.68 2.43 -24.45
CA HIS A 273 -0.32 3.49 -24.36
C HIS A 273 -0.29 4.15 -22.97
N PHE A 274 -0.24 3.35 -21.90
CA PHE A 274 -0.16 3.88 -20.53
C PHE A 274 1.13 4.69 -20.29
N TYR A 275 2.21 4.39 -21.03
CA TYR A 275 3.50 5.07 -20.83
C TYR A 275 3.40 6.54 -21.22
N LYS A 276 2.54 6.88 -22.19
CA LYS A 276 2.29 8.27 -22.62
C LYS A 276 1.77 9.16 -21.50
N GLU A 277 1.09 8.61 -20.51
CA GLU A 277 0.63 9.39 -19.35
C GLU A 277 1.76 9.75 -18.36
N ILE A 278 2.86 8.99 -18.37
CA ILE A 278 3.96 9.12 -17.41
C ILE A 278 5.30 9.46 -18.09
N GLU A 279 5.34 9.62 -19.42
CA GLU A 279 6.58 9.81 -20.17
C GLU A 279 7.33 11.09 -19.75
N ASN A 280 6.58 12.14 -19.40
CA ASN A 280 7.10 13.45 -18.99
C ASN A 280 7.32 13.57 -17.47
N MET A 281 7.20 12.47 -16.72
CA MET A 281 7.41 12.45 -15.28
C MET A 281 8.92 12.34 -14.97
N ASP A 282 9.66 13.41 -15.23
CA ASP A 282 11.12 13.46 -15.08
C ASP A 282 11.58 13.43 -13.62
N LYS A 283 10.73 13.93 -12.71
CA LYS A 283 10.91 13.86 -11.27
C LYS A 283 9.66 13.31 -10.60
N ILE A 284 9.87 12.64 -9.47
CA ILE A 284 8.82 12.29 -8.53
C ILE A 284 8.57 13.48 -7.59
N LYS A 285 7.31 13.76 -7.27
CA LYS A 285 6.96 14.83 -6.34
C LYS A 285 7.46 14.59 -4.92
N TYR A 286 7.94 15.64 -4.30
CA TYR A 286 8.13 15.73 -2.85
C TYR A 286 6.80 15.99 -2.15
N SER A 287 6.75 15.73 -0.85
CA SER A 287 5.52 15.77 -0.06
C SER A 287 4.86 17.15 -0.02
N ASN A 288 5.63 18.22 -0.15
CA ASN A 288 5.17 19.61 -0.19
C ASN A 288 4.80 20.11 -1.61
N GLU A 289 4.75 19.23 -2.62
CA GLU A 289 4.39 19.54 -4.01
C GLU A 289 3.00 18.97 -4.42
N PHE A 290 2.22 18.46 -3.45
CA PHE A 290 0.86 17.93 -3.62
C PHE A 290 -0.24 18.98 -3.40
#